data_AF-A0AAE1KYV0-F1
#
_entry.id   AF-A0AAE1KYV0-F1
#
_cell.length_a   1.000
_cell.length_b   1.000
_cell.length_c   1.000
_cell.angle_alpha   90.00
_cell.angle_beta   90.00
_cell.angle_gamma   90.00
#
_symmetry.space_group_name_H-M   'P 1'
#
loop_
_entity.id
_entity.type
_entity.pdbx_description
1 polymer ?
#
loop_
_entity_poly.entity_id
_entity_poly.type
_entity_poly.pdbx_seq_one_letter_code
_entity_poly.pdbx_strand_id
1 'polypeptide(L)'
;MIKHGMDVLRQAVEFLNPGQILVTTFDQPRIALAKCIQWKWPDTHDEKVHVVILGGLHTEMALWNTLGDVLDGSGWTTALTEADVASPGTANSYLKAAHLTRTRHSHQTTLLTLHNLQKEAFLLSEGSKDFVCFNAWKKDMQKKSPTFMYWDLVMKYETLLLIFIRAHREKNFPLYVQVLEELVPLFFALDHQNYARWMPVHIRDMKSLPVSMLVS
;
A
#
# COMPACT_ATOMS: atom_id res chain seq x y z
N MET A 1 1.44 -12.53 -26.92
CA MET A 1 0.08 -12.43 -26.33
C MET A 1 -0.18 -11.04 -25.72
N ILE A 2 0.62 -10.54 -24.77
CA ILE A 2 0.37 -9.23 -24.11
C ILE A 2 0.33 -8.05 -25.10
N LYS A 3 1.32 -7.91 -25.99
CA LYS A 3 1.33 -6.84 -27.01
C LYS A 3 0.05 -6.84 -27.86
N HIS A 4 -0.35 -8.01 -28.37
CA HIS A 4 -1.58 -8.14 -29.14
C HIS A 4 -2.81 -7.73 -28.33
N GLY A 5 -2.88 -8.08 -27.03
CA GLY A 5 -3.93 -7.59 -26.14
C GLY A 5 -3.94 -6.06 -25.99
N MET A 6 -2.77 -5.43 -25.87
CA MET A 6 -2.65 -3.96 -25.85
C MET A 6 -3.13 -3.35 -27.17
N ASP A 7 -2.76 -3.94 -28.31
CA ASP A 7 -3.23 -3.50 -29.64
C ASP A 7 -4.76 -3.59 -29.78
N VAL A 8 -5.37 -4.68 -29.31
CA VAL A 8 -6.83 -4.88 -29.32
C VAL A 8 -7.54 -3.88 -28.43
N LEU A 9 -7.04 -3.66 -27.21
CA LEU A 9 -7.59 -2.65 -26.29
C LEU A 9 -7.52 -1.24 -26.89
N ARG A 10 -6.41 -0.90 -27.56
CA ARG A 10 -6.25 0.38 -28.23
C ARG A 10 -7.27 0.56 -29.36
N GLN A 11 -7.46 -0.45 -30.21
CA GLN A 11 -8.47 -0.41 -31.28
C GLN A 11 -9.88 -0.26 -30.72
N ALA A 12 -10.19 -0.97 -29.63
CA ALA A 12 -11.50 -0.87 -28.98
C ALA A 12 -11.74 0.52 -28.37
N VAL A 13 -10.75 1.10 -27.68
CA VAL A 13 -10.87 2.46 -27.12
C VAL A 13 -10.98 3.50 -28.22
N GLU A 14 -10.18 3.41 -29.28
CA GLU A 14 -10.28 4.35 -30.41
C GLU A 14 -11.65 4.28 -31.09
N PHE A 15 -12.25 3.08 -31.21
CA PHE A 15 -13.58 2.94 -31.77
C PHE A 15 -14.68 3.50 -30.86
N LEU A 16 -14.61 3.23 -29.54
CA LEU A 16 -15.65 3.61 -28.59
C LEU A 16 -15.54 5.06 -28.13
N ASN A 17 -14.30 5.55 -27.95
CA ASN A 17 -13.98 6.87 -27.40
C ASN A 17 -12.73 7.45 -28.12
N PRO A 18 -12.88 7.93 -29.38
CA PRO A 18 -11.76 8.47 -30.15
C PRO A 18 -11.00 9.55 -29.38
N GLY A 19 -9.67 9.46 -29.36
CA GLY A 19 -8.79 10.41 -28.66
C GLY A 19 -8.70 10.24 -27.13
N GLN A 20 -9.43 9.30 -26.53
CA GLN A 20 -9.22 8.94 -25.13
C GLN A 20 -7.92 8.15 -24.97
N ILE A 21 -7.12 8.51 -23.96
CA ILE A 21 -5.90 7.78 -23.65
C ILE A 21 -6.24 6.46 -22.96
N LEU A 22 -5.71 5.36 -23.50
CA LEU A 22 -5.95 4.03 -22.99
C LEU A 22 -5.26 3.87 -21.63
N VAL A 23 -6.03 3.48 -20.61
CA VAL A 23 -5.50 3.11 -19.30
C VAL A 23 -5.77 1.63 -19.07
N THR A 24 -4.77 0.85 -18.68
CA THR A 24 -4.95 -0.58 -18.39
C THR A 24 -4.22 -0.98 -17.12
N THR A 25 -4.94 -1.70 -16.27
CA THR A 25 -4.38 -2.30 -15.06
C THR A 25 -3.79 -3.67 -15.36
N PHE A 26 -2.56 -3.92 -14.90
CA PHE A 26 -1.92 -5.23 -14.99
C PHE A 26 -1.56 -5.77 -13.60
N ASP A 27 -1.61 -7.09 -13.44
CA ASP A 27 -0.98 -7.74 -12.30
C ASP A 27 0.56 -7.59 -12.37
N GLN A 28 1.25 -7.91 -11.28
CA GLN A 28 2.68 -7.66 -11.17
C GLN A 28 3.50 -8.38 -12.27
N PRO A 29 3.30 -9.67 -12.59
CA PRO A 29 4.07 -10.31 -13.66
C PRO A 29 3.83 -9.69 -15.03
N ARG A 30 2.58 -9.27 -15.32
CA ARG A 30 2.25 -8.70 -16.62
C ARG A 30 2.68 -7.25 -16.76
N ILE A 31 2.80 -6.49 -15.66
CA ILE A 31 3.29 -5.11 -15.77
C ILE A 31 4.72 -5.06 -16.30
N ALA A 32 5.56 -6.02 -15.89
CA ALA A 32 6.92 -6.15 -16.38
C ALA A 32 6.94 -6.28 -17.91
N LEU A 33 6.12 -7.19 -18.44
CA LEU A 33 5.99 -7.42 -19.87
C LEU A 33 5.41 -6.20 -20.60
N ALA A 34 4.40 -5.57 -20.03
CA ALA A 34 3.80 -4.35 -20.58
C ALA A 34 4.83 -3.23 -20.68
N LYS A 35 5.61 -2.96 -19.62
CA LYS A 35 6.69 -1.96 -19.65
C LYS A 35 7.78 -2.30 -20.68
N CYS A 36 8.19 -3.56 -20.77
CA CYS A 36 9.12 -3.98 -21.82
C CYS A 36 8.57 -3.72 -23.23
N ILE A 37 7.26 -3.87 -23.45
CA ILE A 37 6.60 -3.51 -24.72
C ILE A 37 6.67 -2.00 -24.95
N GLN A 38 6.30 -1.18 -23.96
CA GLN A 38 6.35 0.28 -24.10
C GLN A 38 7.77 0.77 -24.42
N TRP A 39 8.80 0.21 -23.78
CA TRP A 39 10.19 0.56 -24.02
C TRP A 39 10.73 0.07 -25.36
N LYS A 40 10.25 -1.08 -25.86
CA LYS A 40 10.69 -1.64 -27.14
C LYS A 40 9.98 -1.02 -28.35
N TRP A 41 8.75 -0.53 -28.18
CA TRP A 41 7.94 0.06 -29.26
C TRP A 41 7.35 1.43 -28.86
N PRO A 42 8.19 2.43 -28.54
CA PRO A 42 7.73 3.73 -28.06
C PRO A 42 6.80 4.43 -29.07
N ASP A 43 7.07 4.33 -30.37
CA ASP A 43 6.27 5.00 -31.41
C ASP A 43 4.80 4.58 -31.44
N THR A 44 4.46 3.43 -30.84
CA THR A 44 3.10 2.85 -30.90
C THR A 44 2.51 2.52 -29.52
N HIS A 45 3.34 2.41 -28.48
CA HIS A 45 2.94 1.94 -27.15
C HIS A 45 3.54 2.80 -26.02
N ASP A 46 4.01 4.03 -26.29
CA ASP A 46 4.54 4.88 -25.22
C ASP A 46 3.50 5.18 -24.12
N GLU A 47 3.99 5.76 -23.03
CA GLU A 47 3.21 6.11 -21.85
C GLU A 47 2.16 7.23 -22.12
N LYS A 48 2.26 7.94 -23.26
CA LYS A 48 1.29 8.99 -23.66
C LYS A 48 0.09 8.40 -24.40
N VAL A 49 0.29 7.30 -25.10
CA VAL A 49 -0.76 6.60 -25.86
C VAL A 49 -1.42 5.50 -25.02
N HIS A 50 -0.65 4.83 -24.15
CA HIS A 50 -1.14 3.75 -23.29
C HIS A 50 -0.56 3.85 -21.87
N VAL A 51 -1.39 4.23 -20.91
CA VAL A 51 -1.02 4.23 -19.50
C VAL A 51 -1.19 2.83 -18.91
N VAL A 52 -0.12 2.31 -18.33
CA VAL A 52 -0.07 1.01 -17.66
C VAL A 52 -0.03 1.23 -16.15
N ILE A 53 -0.96 0.61 -15.40
CA ILE A 53 -1.10 0.80 -13.95
C ILE A 53 -0.98 -0.54 -13.24
N LEU A 54 -0.26 -0.60 -12.11
CA LEU A 54 -0.31 -1.76 -11.21
C LEU A 54 -1.71 -1.95 -10.64
N GLY A 55 -2.23 -3.18 -10.71
CA GLY A 55 -3.55 -3.52 -10.16
C GLY A 55 -3.64 -3.19 -8.66
N GLY A 56 -4.54 -2.27 -8.30
CA GLY A 56 -4.68 -1.77 -6.93
C GLY A 56 -4.96 -2.86 -5.90
N LEU A 57 -5.84 -3.81 -6.22
CA LEU A 57 -6.18 -4.94 -5.33
C LEU A 57 -4.96 -5.82 -5.02
N HIS A 58 -4.21 -6.23 -6.05
CA HIS A 58 -3.03 -7.07 -5.85
C HIS A 58 -1.89 -6.31 -5.17
N THR A 59 -1.77 -5.01 -5.45
CA THR A 59 -0.83 -4.14 -4.75
C THR A 59 -1.14 -4.06 -3.26
N GLU A 60 -2.41 -3.90 -2.92
CA GLU A 60 -2.86 -3.91 -1.53
C GLU A 60 -2.58 -5.24 -0.83
N MET A 61 -2.92 -6.36 -1.47
CA MET A 61 -2.64 -7.70 -0.93
C MET A 61 -1.13 -7.91 -0.73
N ALA A 62 -0.30 -7.45 -1.66
CA ALA A 62 1.14 -7.51 -1.52
C ALA A 62 1.63 -6.69 -0.33
N LEU A 63 1.14 -5.45 -0.17
CA LEU A 63 1.50 -4.60 0.96
C LEU A 63 1.07 -5.21 2.31
N TRP A 64 -0.14 -5.79 2.40
CA TRP A 64 -0.57 -6.50 3.62
C TRP A 64 0.28 -7.72 3.89
N ASN A 65 0.64 -8.51 2.88
CA ASN A 65 1.55 -9.65 3.04
C ASN A 65 2.92 -9.21 3.54
N THR A 66 3.46 -8.15 2.95
CA THR A 66 4.73 -7.55 3.36
C THR A 66 4.67 -7.04 4.80
N LEU A 67 3.58 -6.38 5.22
CA LEU A 67 3.39 -6.01 6.62
C LEU A 67 3.22 -7.24 7.53
N GLY A 68 2.58 -8.29 7.03
CA GLY A 68 2.48 -9.57 7.71
C GLY A 68 3.84 -10.19 8.01
N ASP A 69 4.82 -10.03 7.11
CA ASP A 69 6.19 -10.48 7.37
C ASP A 69 6.88 -9.67 8.50
N VAL A 70 6.49 -8.40 8.72
CA VAL A 70 6.93 -7.63 9.90
C VAL A 70 6.32 -8.18 11.18
N LEU A 71 5.06 -8.62 11.11
CA LEU A 71 4.26 -9.07 12.26
C LEU A 71 4.48 -10.54 12.61
N ASP A 72 5.03 -11.34 11.70
CA ASP A 72 5.29 -12.75 11.94
C ASP A 72 6.28 -12.92 13.10
N GLY A 73 5.95 -13.79 14.04
CA GLY A 73 6.73 -13.99 15.27
C GLY A 73 6.66 -12.85 16.31
N SER A 74 5.93 -11.77 16.07
CA SER A 74 5.84 -10.62 17.01
C SER A 74 4.92 -10.85 18.22
N GLY A 75 4.14 -11.93 18.21
CA GLY A 75 3.05 -12.16 19.16
C GLY A 75 1.72 -11.51 18.74
N TRP A 76 1.66 -10.80 17.61
CA TRP A 76 0.41 -10.19 17.12
C TRP A 76 -0.74 -11.18 16.97
N THR A 77 -0.51 -12.33 16.33
CA THR A 77 -1.54 -13.35 16.12
C THR A 77 -1.99 -13.99 17.43
N THR A 78 -1.08 -14.14 18.40
CA THR A 78 -1.38 -14.57 19.76
C THR A 78 -2.28 -13.56 20.45
N ALA A 79 -1.95 -12.27 20.41
CA ALA A 79 -2.76 -11.21 21.01
C ALA A 79 -4.18 -11.16 20.43
N LEU A 80 -4.33 -11.32 19.12
CA LEU A 80 -5.65 -11.41 18.48
C LEU A 80 -6.45 -12.64 18.93
N THR A 81 -5.75 -13.75 19.18
CA THR A 81 -6.37 -15.00 19.63
C THR A 81 -6.81 -14.90 21.08
N GLU A 82 -5.95 -14.42 21.96
CA GLU A 82 -6.22 -14.28 23.39
C GLU A 82 -7.28 -13.21 23.69
N ALA A 83 -7.42 -12.21 22.81
CA ALA A 83 -8.47 -11.20 22.89
C ALA A 83 -9.80 -11.62 22.22
N ASP A 84 -9.95 -12.89 21.82
CA ASP A 84 -11.13 -13.43 21.12
C ASP A 84 -11.52 -12.67 19.82
N VAL A 85 -10.56 -11.98 19.20
CA VAL A 85 -10.78 -11.27 17.91
C VAL A 85 -10.84 -12.26 16.75
N ALA A 86 -10.05 -13.34 16.82
CA ALA A 86 -10.02 -14.39 15.82
C ALA A 86 -9.52 -15.72 16.40
N SER A 87 -10.04 -16.85 15.90
CA SER A 87 -9.45 -18.17 16.17
C SER A 87 -7.98 -18.22 15.71
N PRO A 88 -7.11 -19.09 16.27
CA PRO A 88 -5.70 -19.17 15.91
C PRO A 88 -5.44 -19.29 14.40
N GLY A 89 -6.18 -20.19 13.72
CA GLY A 89 -6.04 -20.38 12.27
C GLY A 89 -6.46 -19.16 11.45
N THR A 90 -7.49 -18.46 11.89
CA THR A 90 -7.93 -17.19 11.28
C THR A 90 -6.88 -16.10 11.50
N ALA A 91 -6.37 -15.94 12.73
CA ALA A 91 -5.37 -14.91 13.04
C ALA A 91 -4.10 -15.08 12.18
N ASN A 92 -3.62 -16.32 12.04
CA ASN A 92 -2.50 -16.64 11.15
C ASN A 92 -2.79 -16.34 9.68
N SER A 93 -4.04 -16.50 9.22
CA SER A 93 -4.43 -16.15 7.84
C SER A 93 -4.30 -14.65 7.55
N TYR A 94 -4.34 -13.79 8.58
CA TYR A 94 -4.23 -12.34 8.40
C TYR A 94 -2.81 -11.91 8.02
N LEU A 95 -1.77 -12.63 8.48
CA LEU A 95 -0.37 -12.39 8.08
C LEU A 95 -0.15 -12.53 6.56
N LYS A 96 -0.97 -13.36 5.89
CA LYS A 96 -0.86 -13.61 4.44
C LYS A 96 -2.05 -13.05 3.66
N ALA A 97 -2.77 -12.10 4.24
CA ALA A 97 -3.89 -11.38 3.62
C ALA A 97 -4.90 -12.29 2.88
N ALA A 98 -5.12 -13.50 3.37
CA ALA A 98 -5.91 -14.53 2.68
C ALA A 98 -7.37 -14.10 2.47
N HIS A 99 -7.92 -13.34 3.43
CA HIS A 99 -9.25 -12.76 3.37
C HIS A 99 -9.19 -11.25 3.61
N LEU A 100 -8.99 -10.50 2.53
CA LEU A 100 -8.70 -9.07 2.57
C LEU A 100 -9.60 -8.25 3.51
N THR A 101 -10.92 -8.44 3.45
CA THR A 101 -11.86 -7.71 4.33
C THR A 101 -11.62 -7.99 5.81
N ARG A 102 -11.38 -9.24 6.18
CA ARG A 102 -11.13 -9.64 7.57
C ARG A 102 -9.74 -9.20 8.04
N THR A 103 -8.73 -9.34 7.17
CA THR A 103 -7.38 -8.82 7.39
C THR A 103 -7.40 -7.33 7.67
N ARG A 104 -8.05 -6.53 6.81
CA ARG A 104 -8.21 -5.08 7.03
C ARG A 104 -8.84 -4.77 8.38
N HIS A 105 -9.92 -5.46 8.74
CA HIS A 105 -10.60 -5.22 10.01
C HIS A 105 -9.69 -5.51 11.22
N SER A 106 -8.89 -6.59 11.14
CA SER A 106 -7.94 -6.94 12.20
C SER A 106 -6.84 -5.89 12.36
N HIS A 107 -6.28 -5.39 11.24
CA HIS A 107 -5.28 -4.30 11.29
C HIS A 107 -5.90 -2.99 11.79
N GLN A 108 -7.13 -2.65 11.40
CA GLN A 108 -7.84 -1.48 11.94
C GLN A 108 -8.03 -1.58 13.45
N THR A 109 -8.41 -2.76 13.94
CA THR A 109 -8.55 -3.04 15.38
C THR A 109 -7.22 -2.90 16.09
N THR A 110 -6.14 -3.45 15.51
CA THR A 110 -4.78 -3.36 16.03
C THR A 110 -4.33 -1.90 16.15
N LEU A 111 -4.46 -1.12 15.08
CA LEU A 111 -4.10 0.30 15.04
C LEU A 111 -4.85 1.11 16.10
N LEU A 112 -6.16 0.90 16.24
CA LEU A 112 -6.98 1.59 17.24
C LEU A 112 -6.57 1.21 18.67
N THR A 113 -6.37 -0.07 18.94
CA THR A 113 -5.93 -0.56 20.25
C THR A 113 -4.58 0.02 20.63
N LEU A 114 -3.59 -0.05 19.73
CA LEU A 114 -2.25 0.50 19.98
C LEU A 114 -2.30 2.03 20.18
N HIS A 115 -3.11 2.74 19.40
CA HIS A 115 -3.30 4.18 19.59
C HIS A 115 -3.90 4.51 20.96
N ASN A 116 -4.91 3.74 21.40
CA ASN A 116 -5.52 3.93 22.72
C ASN A 116 -4.52 3.65 23.85
N LEU A 117 -3.76 2.56 23.76
CA LEU A 117 -2.70 2.25 24.73
C LEU A 117 -1.62 3.34 24.78
N GLN A 118 -1.20 3.89 23.63
CA GLN A 118 -0.28 5.02 23.58
C GLN A 118 -0.88 6.27 24.25
N LYS A 119 -2.17 6.55 24.02
CA LYS A 119 -2.86 7.70 24.63
C LYS A 119 -3.00 7.54 26.13
N GLU A 120 -3.40 6.38 26.62
CA GLU A 120 -3.50 6.09 28.05
C GLU A 120 -2.14 6.24 28.74
N ALA A 121 -1.09 5.63 28.18
CA ALA A 121 0.27 5.76 28.71
C ALA A 121 0.75 7.23 28.73
N PHE A 122 0.43 8.01 27.70
CA PHE A 122 0.72 9.45 27.69
C PHE A 122 -0.08 10.22 28.74
N LEU A 123 -1.36 9.91 28.93
CA LEU A 123 -2.18 10.58 29.95
C LEU A 123 -1.68 10.29 31.37
N LEU A 124 -1.11 9.09 31.60
CA LEU A 124 -0.47 8.70 32.86
C LEU A 124 0.95 9.24 33.04
N SER A 125 1.60 9.73 31.99
CA SER A 125 2.95 10.32 32.10
C SER A 125 2.92 11.64 32.87
N GLU A 126 4.07 12.16 33.28
CA GLU A 126 4.14 13.53 33.79
C GLU A 126 4.12 14.56 32.63
N GLY A 127 3.73 15.81 32.92
CA GLY A 127 3.77 16.93 31.96
C GLY A 127 2.43 17.32 31.32
N SER A 128 2.49 18.32 30.42
CA SER A 128 1.32 18.85 29.67
C SER A 128 0.66 17.77 28.81
N LYS A 129 -0.67 17.85 28.68
CA LYS A 129 -1.52 16.85 27.99
C LYS A 129 -1.98 17.30 26.61
N ASP A 130 -1.28 18.24 25.99
CA ASP A 130 -1.57 18.70 24.64
C ASP A 130 -0.96 17.80 23.54
N PHE A 131 -1.38 18.03 22.29
CA PHE A 131 -0.95 17.24 21.13
C PHE A 131 0.55 17.38 20.81
N VAL A 132 1.13 18.56 21.05
CA VAL A 132 2.56 18.80 20.79
C VAL A 132 3.37 17.93 21.76
N CYS A 133 2.96 17.89 23.02
CA CYS A 133 3.54 17.04 24.04
C CYS A 133 3.37 15.54 23.73
N PHE A 134 2.24 15.12 23.15
CA PHE A 134 2.06 13.70 22.75
C PHE A 134 3.10 13.25 21.71
N ASN A 135 3.35 14.06 20.68
CA ASN A 135 4.34 13.73 19.65
C ASN A 135 5.76 13.73 20.20
N ALA A 136 6.09 14.66 21.09
CA ALA A 136 7.39 14.70 21.76
C ALA A 136 7.58 13.47 22.66
N TRP A 137 6.57 13.13 23.46
CA TRP A 137 6.56 11.94 24.31
C TRP A 137 6.73 10.66 23.50
N LYS A 138 5.99 10.51 22.40
CA LYS A 138 6.09 9.35 21.50
C LYS A 138 7.51 9.17 20.97
N LYS A 139 8.17 10.26 20.53
CA LYS A 139 9.57 10.24 20.07
C LYS A 139 10.56 9.86 21.18
N ASP A 140 10.30 10.29 22.41
CA ASP A 140 11.11 9.91 23.57
C ASP A 140 10.93 8.41 23.91
N MET A 141 9.70 7.91 23.88
CA MET A 141 9.39 6.50 24.11
C MET A 141 10.02 5.57 23.06
N GLN A 142 10.04 5.96 21.79
CA GLN A 142 10.73 5.22 20.73
C GLN A 142 12.23 5.05 21.02
N LYS A 143 12.88 6.02 21.67
CA LYS A 143 14.30 5.94 22.04
C LYS A 143 14.53 5.05 23.27
N LYS A 144 13.57 5.00 24.18
CA LYS A 144 13.66 4.29 25.46
C LYS A 144 13.30 2.81 25.36
N SER A 145 12.42 2.44 24.43
CA SER A 145 11.89 1.08 24.32
C SER A 145 11.90 0.58 22.86
N PRO A 146 12.72 -0.44 22.55
CA PRO A 146 12.69 -1.11 21.25
C PRO A 146 11.30 -1.67 20.91
N THR A 147 10.56 -2.18 21.91
CA THR A 147 9.19 -2.68 21.75
C THR A 147 8.24 -1.56 21.36
N PHE A 148 8.34 -0.39 22.01
CA PHE A 148 7.54 0.77 21.64
C PHE A 148 7.87 1.22 20.21
N MET A 149 9.16 1.31 19.87
CA MET A 149 9.59 1.66 18.52
C MET A 149 9.05 0.70 17.46
N TYR A 150 9.09 -0.61 17.73
CA TYR A 150 8.57 -1.64 16.85
C TYR A 150 7.06 -1.48 16.60
N TRP A 151 6.25 -1.40 17.65
CA TRP A 151 4.80 -1.26 17.48
C TRP A 151 4.41 0.09 16.87
N ASP A 152 5.19 1.14 17.12
CA ASP A 152 4.98 2.42 16.47
C ASP A 152 5.27 2.38 14.96
N LEU A 153 6.29 1.60 14.55
CA LEU A 153 6.57 1.32 13.14
C LEU A 153 5.43 0.55 12.48
N VAL A 154 4.89 -0.47 13.15
CA VAL A 154 3.69 -1.21 12.68
C VAL A 154 2.53 -0.24 12.47
N MET A 155 2.21 0.60 13.46
CA MET A 155 1.14 1.59 13.36
C MET A 155 1.35 2.56 12.17
N LYS A 156 2.60 3.00 11.93
CA LYS A 156 2.93 3.85 10.77
C LYS A 156 2.53 3.15 9.48
N TYR A 157 2.97 1.91 9.27
CA TYR A 157 2.69 1.19 8.03
C TYR A 157 1.23 0.78 7.87
N GLU A 158 0.54 0.38 8.95
CA GLU A 158 -0.91 0.15 8.94
C GLU A 158 -1.66 1.42 8.52
N THR A 159 -1.28 2.57 9.07
CA THR A 159 -1.88 3.86 8.70
C THR A 159 -1.67 4.19 7.23
N LEU A 160 -0.44 4.03 6.72
CA LEU A 160 -0.14 4.26 5.31
C LEU A 160 -0.94 3.31 4.39
N LEU A 161 -1.05 2.04 4.74
CA LEU A 161 -1.90 1.07 4.03
C LEU A 161 -3.37 1.47 3.99
N LEU A 162 -3.92 1.96 5.11
CA LEU A 162 -5.29 2.47 5.17
C LEU A 162 -5.46 3.75 4.34
N ILE A 163 -4.48 4.64 4.32
CA ILE A 163 -4.45 5.83 3.46
C ILE A 163 -4.41 5.43 1.98
N PHE A 164 -3.64 4.40 1.62
CA PHE A 164 -3.61 3.84 0.26
C PHE A 164 -4.99 3.31 -0.19
N ILE A 165 -5.69 2.60 0.69
CA ILE A 165 -7.06 2.11 0.42
C ILE A 165 -8.01 3.29 0.26
N ARG A 166 -7.90 4.30 1.14
CA ARG A 166 -8.71 5.52 1.06
C ARG A 166 -8.46 6.25 -0.27
N ALA A 167 -7.21 6.43 -0.67
CA ALA A 167 -6.83 7.10 -1.91
C ALA A 167 -7.46 6.42 -3.14
N HIS A 168 -7.46 5.08 -3.16
CA HIS A 168 -8.16 4.32 -4.21
C HIS A 168 -9.67 4.55 -4.21
N ARG A 169 -10.32 4.47 -3.04
CA ARG A 169 -11.79 4.61 -2.92
C ARG A 169 -12.26 6.02 -3.29
N GLU A 170 -11.49 7.03 -2.93
CA GLU A 170 -11.77 8.44 -3.21
C GLU A 170 -11.28 8.87 -4.60
N LYS A 171 -10.63 7.98 -5.36
CA LYS A 171 -9.93 8.31 -6.61
C LYS A 171 -8.93 9.47 -6.45
N ASN A 172 -8.37 9.63 -5.25
CA ASN A 172 -7.41 10.67 -4.94
C ASN A 172 -6.02 10.27 -5.42
N PHE A 173 -5.74 10.56 -6.69
CA PHE A 173 -4.51 10.16 -7.35
C PHE A 173 -3.24 10.77 -6.72
N PRO A 174 -3.19 12.08 -6.37
CA PRO A 174 -2.03 12.63 -5.68
C PRO A 174 -1.71 11.90 -4.37
N LEU A 175 -2.72 11.62 -3.55
CA LEU A 175 -2.56 10.87 -2.30
C LEU A 175 -2.09 9.43 -2.55
N TYR A 176 -2.62 8.78 -3.60
CA TYR A 176 -2.22 7.43 -4.00
C TYR A 176 -0.73 7.34 -4.35
N VAL A 177 -0.20 8.30 -5.09
CA VAL A 177 1.22 8.34 -5.43
C VAL A 177 2.08 8.61 -4.19
N GLN A 178 1.70 9.61 -3.39
CA GLN A 178 2.44 9.98 -2.17
C GLN A 178 2.55 8.82 -1.19
N VAL A 179 1.45 8.12 -0.93
CA VAL A 179 1.45 7.00 0.02
C VAL A 179 2.21 5.78 -0.51
N LEU A 180 2.19 5.55 -1.82
CA LEU A 180 3.00 4.51 -2.44
C LEU A 180 4.50 4.77 -2.24
N GLU A 181 4.96 6.02 -2.36
CA GLU A 181 6.36 6.38 -2.11
C GLU A 181 6.82 6.06 -0.69
N GLU A 182 5.95 6.28 0.30
CA GLU A 182 6.21 5.94 1.70
C GLU A 182 6.21 4.42 1.96
N LEU A 183 5.45 3.65 1.17
CA LEU A 183 5.30 2.21 1.33
C LEU A 183 6.37 1.40 0.58
N VAL A 184 6.89 1.91 -0.54
CA VAL A 184 7.89 1.22 -1.38
C VAL A 184 9.10 0.70 -0.60
N PRO A 185 9.72 1.46 0.34
CA PRO A 185 10.87 0.98 1.09
C PRO A 185 10.62 -0.34 1.83
N LEU A 186 9.36 -0.62 2.21
CA LEU A 186 9.01 -1.85 2.92
C LEU A 186 9.19 -3.09 2.03
N PHE A 187 8.88 -2.99 0.72
CA PHE A 187 9.13 -4.09 -0.21
C PHE A 187 10.61 -4.42 -0.35
N PHE A 188 11.49 -3.40 -0.30
CA PHE A 188 12.94 -3.60 -0.32
C PHE A 188 13.42 -4.24 0.99
N ALA A 189 12.92 -3.77 2.14
CA ALA A 189 13.33 -4.25 3.45
C ALA A 189 13.01 -5.73 3.70
N LEU A 190 11.97 -6.26 3.05
CA LEU A 190 11.43 -7.62 3.28
C LEU A 190 11.53 -8.52 2.05
N ASP A 191 12.45 -8.21 1.13
CA ASP A 191 12.79 -9.02 -0.06
C ASP A 191 11.60 -9.34 -0.99
N HIS A 192 10.62 -8.44 -1.10
CA HIS A 192 9.54 -8.53 -2.07
C HIS A 192 9.99 -8.02 -3.44
N GLN A 193 11.03 -8.65 -4.01
CA GLN A 193 11.79 -8.16 -5.18
C GLN A 193 10.92 -7.79 -6.37
N ASN A 194 9.86 -8.55 -6.59
CA ASN A 194 8.89 -8.33 -7.65
C ASN A 194 8.21 -6.96 -7.57
N TYR A 195 7.75 -6.57 -6.37
CA TYR A 195 7.17 -5.25 -6.17
C TYR A 195 8.23 -4.18 -5.96
N ALA A 196 9.33 -4.50 -5.27
CA ALA A 196 10.46 -3.59 -5.09
C ALA A 196 11.04 -3.09 -6.43
N ARG A 197 11.12 -3.97 -7.45
CA ARG A 197 11.62 -3.62 -8.78
C ARG A 197 10.65 -2.74 -9.58
N TRP A 198 9.36 -3.06 -9.56
CA TRP A 198 8.38 -2.46 -10.49
C TRP A 198 7.57 -1.31 -9.88
N MET A 199 7.46 -1.22 -8.56
CA MET A 199 6.75 -0.12 -7.91
C MET A 199 7.41 1.25 -8.13
N PRO A 200 8.75 1.41 -8.08
CA PRO A 200 9.39 2.69 -8.41
C PRO A 200 9.15 3.12 -9.85
N VAL A 201 9.18 2.17 -10.79
CA VAL A 201 8.88 2.39 -12.22
C VAL A 201 7.45 2.90 -12.37
N HIS A 202 6.51 2.24 -11.70
CA HIS A 202 5.09 2.62 -11.66
C HIS A 202 4.88 4.02 -11.08
N ILE A 203 5.48 4.35 -9.94
CA ILE A 203 5.39 5.68 -9.31
C ILE A 203 5.88 6.78 -10.25
N ARG A 204 7.03 6.55 -10.91
CA ARG A 204 7.59 7.50 -11.88
C ARG A 204 6.64 7.72 -13.06
N ASP A 205 5.99 6.69 -13.57
CA ASP A 205 4.97 6.80 -14.62
C ASP A 205 3.78 7.63 -14.13
N MET A 206 3.26 7.30 -12.95
CA MET A 206 2.11 7.98 -12.35
C MET A 206 2.38 9.48 -12.14
N LYS A 207 3.60 9.85 -11.72
CA LYS A 207 4.01 11.25 -11.57
C LYS A 207 4.19 12.00 -12.89
N SER A 208 4.43 11.26 -13.97
CA SER A 208 4.67 11.82 -15.31
C SER A 208 3.38 11.98 -16.12
N LEU A 209 2.23 11.56 -15.57
CA LEU A 209 0.93 11.73 -16.22
C LEU A 209 0.55 13.22 -16.33
N PRO A 210 -0.05 13.64 -17.46
CA PRO A 210 -0.55 15.01 -17.62
C PRO A 210 -1.58 15.35 -16.54
N VAL A 211 -1.56 16.59 -16.03
CA VAL A 211 -2.51 17.09 -15.03
C VAL A 211 -3.97 16.94 -15.50
N SER A 212 -4.21 17.04 -16.82
CA SER A 212 -5.54 16.82 -17.41
C SER A 212 -6.13 15.43 -17.16
N MET A 213 -5.31 14.41 -16.88
CA MET A 213 -5.77 13.06 -16.51
C MET A 213 -6.05 12.89 -15.01
N LEU A 214 -5.63 13.84 -14.17
CA LEU A 214 -5.70 13.72 -12.71
C LEU A 214 -6.98 14.33 -12.12
N VAL A 215 -7.78 15.02 -12.96
CA VAL A 215 -8.93 15.86 -12.54
C VAL A 215 -10.27 15.35 -13.12
N SER A 216 -10.30 14.16 -13.74
CA SER A 216 -11.51 13.54 -14.31
C SER A 216 -12.30 12.69 -13.31
#